data_AF-A0A351EXV7-F1
#
_entry.id   AF-A0A351EXV7-F1
#
_cell.length_a   1.000
_cell.length_b   1.000
_cell.length_c   1.000
_cell.angle_alpha   90.00
_cell.angle_beta   90.00
_cell.angle_gamma   90.00
#
_symmetry.space_group_name_H-M   'P 1'
#
loop_
_entity.id
_entity.type
_entity.pdbx_description
1 polymer ?
#
loop_
_entity_poly.entity_id
_entity_poly.type
_entity_poly.pdbx_seq_one_letter_code
_entity_poly.pdbx_strand_id
1 'polypeptide(L)'
;MVQGDEAAALGIISAAFEPEDLMPHVMAYASDLAANVSPASMATIKHQVNQEPAMSANDATNHAEGLMRESLAGSDVGEGIASFLEKRQVGFPPLGDGTSFDWMSS
;
A
#
# COMPACT_ATOMS: atom_id res chain seq x y z
N MET A 1 0.43 -31.62 -1.83
CA MET A 1 -0.28 -30.48 -2.43
C MET A 1 -1.35 -30.07 -1.44
N VAL A 2 -1.50 -28.77 -1.15
CA VAL A 2 -2.54 -28.23 -0.24
C VAL A 2 -3.72 -27.70 -1.06
N GLN A 3 -4.92 -27.73 -0.50
CA GLN A 3 -6.11 -27.13 -1.12
C GLN A 3 -6.11 -25.60 -0.96
N GLY A 4 -6.94 -24.89 -1.73
CA GLY A 4 -6.97 -23.42 -1.73
C GLY A 4 -7.36 -22.84 -0.36
N ASP A 5 -8.39 -23.40 0.26
CA ASP A 5 -8.86 -23.05 1.61
C ASP A 5 -7.79 -23.29 2.68
N GLU A 6 -7.10 -24.42 2.59
CA GLU A 6 -5.98 -24.76 3.47
C GLU A 6 -4.80 -23.80 3.28
N ALA A 7 -4.47 -23.45 2.03
CA ALA A 7 -3.43 -22.47 1.72
C ALA A 7 -3.76 -21.07 2.28
N ALA A 8 -5.03 -20.67 2.26
CA ALA A 8 -5.48 -19.43 2.87
C ALA A 8 -5.37 -19.47 4.40
N ALA A 9 -5.78 -20.57 5.03
CA ALA A 9 -5.64 -20.77 6.48
C ALA A 9 -4.18 -20.75 6.96
N LEU A 10 -3.25 -21.22 6.11
CA LEU A 10 -1.80 -21.18 6.36
C LEU A 10 -1.15 -19.83 6.02
N GLY A 11 -1.89 -18.88 5.45
CA GLY A 11 -1.36 -17.55 5.06
C GLY A 11 -0.47 -17.55 3.82
N ILE A 12 -0.52 -18.60 2.99
CA ILE A 12 0.23 -18.70 1.73
C ILE A 12 -0.44 -17.82 0.66
N ILE A 13 -1.77 -17.79 0.66
CA ILE A 13 -2.59 -16.90 -0.16
C ILE A 13 -3.51 -16.09 0.77
N SER A 14 -4.00 -14.94 0.31
CA SER A 14 -4.89 -14.09 1.09
C SER A 14 -6.29 -14.68 1.27
N ALA A 15 -6.81 -15.34 0.24
CA ALA A 15 -8.12 -16.01 0.25
C ALA A 15 -8.23 -16.99 -0.92
N ALA A 16 -9.14 -17.95 -0.80
CA ALA A 16 -9.57 -18.84 -1.89
C ALA A 16 -11.01 -18.50 -2.29
N PHE A 17 -11.29 -18.59 -3.59
CA PHE A 17 -12.59 -18.28 -4.18
C PHE A 17 -12.99 -19.39 -5.15
N GLU A 18 -14.29 -19.52 -5.40
CA GLU A 18 -14.76 -20.28 -6.56
C GLU A 18 -14.25 -19.63 -7.86
N PRO A 19 -14.00 -20.42 -8.93
CA PRO A 19 -13.40 -19.92 -10.16
C PRO A 19 -14.12 -18.70 -10.76
N GLU A 20 -15.46 -18.69 -10.71
CA GLU A 20 -16.31 -17.60 -11.19
C GLU A 20 -16.18 -16.29 -10.39
N ASP A 21 -15.80 -16.38 -9.11
CA ASP A 21 -15.75 -15.24 -8.19
C ASP A 21 -14.36 -14.62 -8.07
N LEU A 22 -13.31 -15.36 -8.46
CA LEU A 22 -11.92 -14.93 -8.32
C LEU A 22 -11.64 -13.60 -9.05
N MET A 23 -11.90 -13.55 -10.35
CA MET A 23 -11.60 -12.36 -11.15
C MET A 23 -12.46 -11.15 -10.77
N PRO A 24 -13.78 -11.29 -10.53
CA PRO A 24 -14.59 -10.21 -9.97
C PRO A 24 -13.99 -9.64 -8.67
N HIS A 25 -13.56 -10.50 -7.74
CA HIS A 25 -12.96 -10.06 -6.49
C HIS A 25 -11.62 -9.33 -6.71
N VAL A 26 -10.73 -9.89 -7.51
CA VAL A 26 -9.42 -9.30 -7.84
C VAL A 26 -9.58 -7.91 -8.45
N MET A 27 -10.48 -7.76 -9.42
CA MET A 27 -10.71 -6.48 -10.09
C MET A 27 -11.34 -5.45 -9.15
N ALA A 28 -12.30 -5.85 -8.32
CA ALA A 28 -12.89 -4.97 -7.32
C ALA A 28 -11.84 -4.45 -6.33
N TYR A 29 -10.99 -5.33 -5.81
CA TYR A 29 -9.92 -4.95 -4.88
C TYR A 29 -8.88 -4.04 -5.55
N ALA A 30 -8.42 -4.39 -6.77
CA ALA A 30 -7.46 -3.56 -7.49
C ALA A 30 -8.02 -2.17 -7.84
N SER A 31 -9.29 -2.09 -8.23
CA SER A 31 -9.98 -0.82 -8.49
C SER A 31 -10.14 0.02 -7.23
N ASP A 32 -10.45 -0.60 -6.08
CA ASP A 32 -10.53 0.10 -4.81
C ASP A 32 -9.18 0.71 -4.41
N LEU A 33 -8.10 -0.07 -4.50
CA LEU A 33 -6.75 0.42 -4.25
C LEU A 33 -6.38 1.59 -5.18
N ALA A 34 -6.64 1.44 -6.48
CA ALA A 34 -6.33 2.48 -7.45
C ALA A 34 -7.14 3.77 -7.25
N ALA A 35 -8.37 3.67 -6.74
CA ALA A 35 -9.25 4.81 -6.54
C ALA A 35 -8.99 5.53 -5.20
N ASN A 36 -8.54 4.81 -4.18
CA ASN A 36 -8.60 5.30 -2.79
C ASN A 36 -7.25 5.36 -2.07
N VAL A 37 -6.16 4.83 -2.64
CA VAL A 37 -4.89 4.70 -1.93
C VAL A 37 -3.78 5.47 -2.62
N SER A 38 -3.01 6.24 -1.84
CA SER A 38 -1.80 6.93 -2.31
C SER A 38 -0.81 5.89 -2.88
N PRO A 39 -0.47 5.98 -4.19
CA PRO A 39 0.47 5.05 -4.80
C PRO A 39 1.85 5.11 -4.14
N ALA A 40 2.29 6.31 -3.74
CA ALA A 40 3.56 6.52 -3.07
C ALA A 40 3.59 5.86 -1.69
N SER A 41 2.52 6.03 -0.90
CA SER A 41 2.42 5.42 0.44
C SER A 41 2.39 3.89 0.34
N MET A 42 1.59 3.34 -0.57
CA MET A 42 1.51 1.90 -0.82
C MET A 42 2.87 1.31 -1.24
N ALA A 43 3.57 1.98 -2.17
CA ALA A 43 4.91 1.57 -2.60
C ALA A 43 5.91 1.60 -1.43
N THR A 44 5.89 2.65 -0.61
CA THR A 44 6.77 2.78 0.56
C THR A 44 6.49 1.72 1.62
N ILE A 45 5.22 1.47 1.96
CA ILE A 45 4.86 0.40 2.90
C ILE A 45 5.33 -0.96 2.37
N LYS A 46 5.15 -1.24 1.08
CA LYS A 46 5.66 -2.47 0.46
C LYS A 46 7.19 -2.55 0.50
N HIS A 47 7.88 -1.42 0.33
CA HIS A 47 9.34 -1.36 0.47
C HIS A 47 9.77 -1.73 1.90
N GLN A 48 9.12 -1.16 2.93
CA GLN A 48 9.38 -1.46 4.33
C GLN A 48 9.17 -2.95 4.65
N VAL A 49 8.05 -3.53 4.23
CA VAL A 49 7.75 -4.97 4.44
C VAL A 49 8.83 -5.88 3.86
N ASN A 50 9.48 -5.50 2.77
CA ASN A 50 10.55 -6.30 2.15
C ASN A 50 11.93 -6.08 2.78
N GLN A 51 12.23 -4.89 3.28
CA GLN A 51 13.58 -4.51 3.72
C GLN A 51 13.78 -4.61 5.23
N GLU A 52 12.79 -4.16 6.01
CA GLU A 52 12.91 -4.04 7.47
C GLU A 52 13.00 -5.38 8.23
N PRO A 53 12.49 -6.53 7.75
CA PRO A 53 12.66 -7.80 8.45
C PRO A 53 14.12 -8.24 8.65
N ALA A 54 15.04 -7.73 7.83
CA ALA A 54 16.47 -8.00 7.96
C ALA A 54 17.19 -7.03 8.93
N MET A 55 16.51 -5.99 9.38
CA MET A 55 17.07 -4.95 10.26
C MET A 55 16.91 -5.31 11.74
N SER A 56 17.65 -4.61 12.60
CA SER A 56 17.33 -4.60 14.02
C SER A 56 16.02 -3.86 14.27
N ALA A 57 15.32 -4.17 15.36
CA ALA A 57 14.06 -3.48 15.71
C ALA A 57 14.25 -1.96 15.85
N ASN A 58 15.39 -1.52 16.38
CA ASN A 58 15.72 -0.10 16.53
C ASN A 58 15.91 0.57 15.16
N ASP A 59 16.63 -0.09 14.25
CA ASP A 59 16.90 0.47 12.92
C ASP A 59 15.63 0.51 12.07
N ALA A 60 14.81 -0.55 12.10
CA ALA A 60 13.51 -0.57 11.45
C ALA A 60 12.59 0.55 11.95
N THR A 61 12.57 0.79 13.28
CA THR A 61 11.76 1.88 13.86
C THR A 61 12.25 3.25 13.39
N ASN A 62 13.56 3.50 13.44
CA ASN A 62 14.13 4.78 12.98
C ASN A 62 13.90 5.01 11.49
N HIS A 63 14.00 3.95 10.68
CA HIS A 63 13.71 4.00 9.25
C HIS A 63 12.24 4.34 8.98
N ALA A 64 11.31 3.63 9.63
CA ALA A 64 9.88 3.87 9.52
C ALA A 64 9.47 5.29 9.96
N GLU A 65 10.07 5.81 11.04
CA GLU A 65 9.85 7.20 11.46
C GLU A 65 10.34 8.21 10.43
N GLY A 66 11.48 7.94 9.78
CA GLY A 66 12.00 8.76 8.69
C GLY A 66 11.00 8.86 7.54
N LEU A 67 10.53 7.70 7.06
CA LEU A 67 9.53 7.61 5.99
C LEU A 67 8.21 8.29 6.39
N MET A 68 7.76 8.12 7.63
CA MET A 68 6.56 8.82 8.12
C MET A 68 6.74 10.34 8.04
N ARG A 69 7.88 10.89 8.51
CA ARG A 69 8.16 12.34 8.44
C ARG A 69 8.19 12.85 7.01
N GLU A 70 8.79 12.09 6.09
CA GLU A 70 8.82 12.41 4.66
C GLU A 70 7.41 12.44 4.05
N SER A 71 6.56 11.46 4.38
CA SER A 71 5.18 11.40 3.89
C SER A 71 4.34 12.62 4.29
N LEU A 72 4.60 13.20 5.46
CA LEU A 72 3.89 14.39 5.96
C LEU A 72 4.22 15.65 5.16
N ALA A 73 5.36 15.68 4.47
CA ALA A 73 5.74 16.76 3.57
C ALA A 73 5.25 16.56 2.13
N GLY A 74 4.71 15.37 1.81
CA GLY A 74 4.22 15.01 0.48
C GLY A 74 2.90 15.67 0.11
N SER A 75 2.67 15.85 -1.20
CA SER A 75 1.43 16.41 -1.74
C SER A 75 0.19 15.53 -1.50
N ASP A 76 0.38 14.22 -1.35
CA ASP A 76 -0.69 13.24 -1.15
C ASP A 76 -1.37 13.45 0.21
N VAL A 77 -0.61 13.84 1.24
CA VAL A 77 -1.20 14.17 2.56
C VAL A 77 -2.17 15.34 2.45
N GLY A 78 -1.82 16.37 1.69
CA GLY A 78 -2.68 17.53 1.46
C GLY A 78 -3.98 17.13 0.75
N GLU A 79 -3.88 16.34 -0.31
CA GLU A 79 -5.03 15.85 -1.07
C GLU A 79 -5.91 14.88 -0.26
N GLY A 80 -5.31 14.00 0.54
CA GLY A 80 -6.02 13.09 1.44
C GLY A 80 -6.84 13.86 2.50
N ILE A 81 -6.25 14.90 3.09
CA ILE A 81 -6.96 15.76 4.05
C ILE A 81 -8.07 16.56 3.34
N ALA A 82 -7.78 17.17 2.20
CA ALA A 82 -8.73 17.98 1.46
C ALA A 82 -9.96 17.16 1.01
N SER A 83 -9.73 16.03 0.34
CA SER A 83 -10.80 15.13 -0.12
C SER A 83 -11.68 14.61 1.02
N PHE A 84 -11.07 14.29 2.18
CA PHE A 84 -11.80 13.88 3.38
C PHE A 84 -12.71 14.98 3.93
N LEU A 85 -12.20 16.22 4.05
CA LEU A 85 -12.98 17.36 4.53
C LEU A 85 -14.10 17.75 3.56
N GLU A 86 -13.82 17.69 2.26
CA GLU A 86 -14.76 18.02 1.18
C GLU A 86 -15.74 16.89 0.86
N LYS A 87 -15.54 15.69 1.44
CA LYS A 87 -16.35 14.48 1.20
C LYS A 87 -16.45 14.13 -0.29
N ARG A 88 -15.33 14.23 -1.00
CA ARG A 88 -15.21 13.88 -2.42
C ARG A 88 -14.25 12.72 -2.61
N GLN A 89 -14.27 12.14 -3.81
CA GLN A 89 -13.26 11.18 -4.22
C GLN A 89 -11.87 11.81 -4.17
N VAL A 90 -10.90 11.07 -3.65
CA VAL A 90 -9.50 11.46 -3.64
C VAL A 90 -8.90 11.35 -5.05
N GLY A 91 -8.07 12.31 -5.43
CA GLY A 91 -7.42 12.39 -6.74
C GLY A 91 -5.91 12.17 -6.64
N PHE A 92 -5.46 11.03 -6.10
CA PHE A 92 -4.03 10.74 -6.05
C PHE A 92 -3.44 10.61 -7.46
N PRO A 93 -2.32 11.28 -7.76
CA PRO A 93 -1.64 11.14 -9.03
C PRO A 93 -0.96 9.75 -9.14
N PRO A 94 -0.60 9.30 -10.35
CA PRO A 94 0.19 8.09 -10.54
C PRO A 94 1.50 8.10 -9.75
N LEU A 95 2.04 6.90 -9.47
CA LEU A 95 3.32 6.76 -8.78
C LEU A 95 4.42 7.51 -9.55
N GLY A 96 5.12 8.43 -8.86
CA GLY A 96 6.16 9.29 -9.43
C GLY A 96 5.70 10.70 -9.80
N ASP A 97 4.39 10.93 -9.93
CA ASP A 97 3.81 12.24 -10.28
C ASP A 97 3.25 13.00 -9.06
N GLY A 98 3.29 12.39 -7.87
CA GLY A 98 2.81 12.96 -6.60
C GLY A 98 3.89 12.99 -5.53
N THR A 99 3.52 12.56 -4.32
CA THR A 99 4.50 12.31 -3.27
C THR A 99 5.56 11.33 -3.77
N SER A 100 6.82 11.64 -3.52
CA SER A 100 7.95 10.78 -3.82
C SER A 100 8.81 10.66 -2.58
N PHE A 101 9.46 9.52 -2.43
CA PHE A 101 10.37 9.23 -1.32
C PHE A 101 11.80 9.09 -1.86
N ASP A 102 12.80 9.41 -1.05
CA ASP A 102 14.22 9.35 -1.45
C ASP A 102 14.60 7.98 -2.05
N TRP A 103 14.10 6.88 -1.48
CA TRP A 103 14.40 5.52 -1.95
C TRP A 103 13.84 5.23 -3.36
N MET A 104 12.81 5.95 -3.81
CA MET A 104 12.21 5.75 -5.14
C MET A 104 13.10 6.27 -6.27
N SER A 105 14.09 7.10 -5.94
CA SER A 105 15.06 7.65 -6.90
C SER A 105 16.36 6.83 -6.98
N SER A 106 16.46 5.74 -6.21
CA SER A 106 17.65 4.89 -6.07
C SER A 106 17.66 3.66 -6.98
#